data_AF-K9HB13-F1
#
_entry.id   AF-K9HB13-F1
#
_cell.length_a   1.000
_cell.length_b   1.000
_cell.length_c   1.000
_cell.angle_alpha   90.00
_cell.angle_beta   90.00
_cell.angle_gamma   90.00
#
_symmetry.space_group_name_H-M   'P 1'
#
loop_
_entity.id
_entity.type
_entity.pdbx_description
1 polymer ?
#
loop_
_entity_poly.entity_id
_entity_poly.type
_entity_poly.pdbx_seq_one_letter_code
_entity_poly.pdbx_strand_id
1 'polypeptide(L)' 'MPDVALLDVNVGDERVTPVARVLLEAGVPFVLVTGYTAQQLTEPELRDAPRIDKPVDRRQLESVFRALRGGSDG' A
#
# COMPACT_ATOMS: atom_id res chain seq x y z
N MET A 1 9.17 1.08 14.26
CA MET A 1 8.67 1.19 12.88
C MET A 1 7.78 -0.02 12.62
N PRO A 2 6.65 0.08 11.91
CA PRO A 2 5.77 -1.06 11.68
C PRO A 2 6.44 -2.11 10.77
N ASP A 3 6.08 -3.38 10.94
CA ASP A 3 6.60 -4.47 10.08
C ASP A 3 6.01 -4.42 8.67
N VAL A 4 4.74 -4.01 8.56
CA VAL A 4 3.99 -3.83 7.31
C VAL A 4 2.95 -2.72 7.52
N ALA A 5 2.66 -1.92 6.48
CA ALA A 5 1.58 -0.92 6.52
C ALA A 5 0.50 -1.14 5.45
N LEU A 6 -0.75 -0.83 5.81
CA LEU A 6 -1.87 -0.70 4.87
C LEU A 6 -2.24 0.78 4.78
N LEU A 7 -2.26 1.31 3.56
CA LEU A 7 -2.50 2.73 3.31
C LEU A 7 -3.77 2.92 2.48
N ASP A 8 -4.73 3.70 2.98
CA ASP A 8 -5.80 4.24 2.15
C ASP A 8 -5.26 5.43 1.37
N VAL A 9 -5.56 5.55 0.07
CA VAL A 9 -5.05 6.66 -0.76
C VAL A 9 -5.55 8.01 -0.25
N ASN A 10 -6.80 8.06 0.23
CA ASN A 10 -7.38 9.25 0.81
C ASN A 10 -7.56 9.05 2.32
N VAL A 11 -7.02 9.99 3.10
CA VAL A 11 -7.24 10.08 4.55
C VAL A 11 -8.02 11.37 4.79
N GLY A 12 -9.35 11.27 4.75
CA GLY A 12 -10.21 12.45 4.68
C GLY A 12 -10.00 13.20 3.36
N ASP A 13 -9.65 14.48 3.46
CA ASP A 13 -9.34 15.35 2.31
C ASP A 13 -7.86 15.33 1.90
N GLU A 14 -7.01 14.60 2.64
CA GLU A 14 -5.57 14.54 2.40
C GLU A 14 -5.14 13.25 1.70
N ARG A 15 -4.08 13.35 0.90
CA ARG A 15 -3.45 12.20 0.24
C ARG A 15 -2.45 11.54 1.16
N VAL A 16 -2.42 10.21 1.17
CA VAL A 16 -1.47 9.43 1.98
C VAL A 16 -0.02 9.47 1.47
N THR A 17 0.23 10.15 0.34
CA THR A 17 1.54 10.25 -0.32
C THR A 17 2.72 10.57 0.62
N PRO A 18 2.61 11.52 1.59
CA PRO A 18 3.71 11.78 2.51
C PRO A 18 4.04 10.58 3.41
N VAL A 19 3.02 9.81 3.81
CA VAL A 19 3.21 8.59 4.60
C VAL A 19 3.84 7.49 3.76
N ALA A 20 3.39 7.32 2.50
CA ALA A 20 3.99 6.38 1.56
C ALA A 20 5.49 6.68 1.34
N ARG A 21 5.87 7.96 1.19
CA ARG A 21 7.28 8.37 1.10
C ARG A 21 8.10 7.94 2.31
N VAL A 22 7.62 8.26 3.51
CA VAL A 22 8.34 7.91 4.76
C VAL A 22 8.50 6.40 4.91
N LEU A 23 7.50 5.61 4.50
CA LEU A 23 7.59 4.15 4.53
C LEU A 23 8.58 3.61 3.50
N LEU A 24 8.63 4.17 2.29
CA LEU A 24 9.64 3.84 1.28
C LEU A 24 11.06 4.17 1.79
N GLU A 25 11.26 5.35 2.36
CA GLU A 25 12.55 5.78 2.91
C GLU A 25 12.98 4.91 4.11
N ALA A 26 12.02 4.43 4.91
CA ALA A 26 12.26 3.54 6.03
C ALA A 26 12.42 2.06 5.64
N GLY A 27 12.27 1.72 4.35
CA GLY A 27 12.29 0.33 3.88
C GLY A 27 11.15 -0.53 4.41
N VAL A 28 10.05 0.10 4.84
CA VAL A 28 8.88 -0.60 5.38
C VAL A 28 7.95 -0.98 4.22
N PRO A 29 7.67 -2.28 4.02
CA PRO A 29 6.75 -2.72 2.99
C PRO A 29 5.32 -2.24 3.30
N PHE A 30 4.61 -1.78 2.27
CA PHE A 30 3.22 -1.38 2.40
C PHE A 30 2.39 -1.75 1.17
N VAL A 31 1.07 -1.76 1.35
CA VAL A 31 0.09 -1.94 0.28
C VAL A 31 -0.95 -0.84 0.34
N LEU A 32 -1.41 -0.38 -0.83
CA LEU A 32 -2.53 0.53 -0.94
C LEU A 32 -3.87 -0.22 -0.91
N VAL A 33 -4.82 0.28 -0.14
CA VAL A 33 -6.20 -0.19 -0.12
C VAL A 33 -7.08 0.94 -0.66
N THR A 34 -7.48 0.84 -1.92
CA THR A 34 -8.02 1.98 -2.64
C THR A 34 -9.09 1.58 -3.67
N GLY A 35 -9.99 2.50 -4.01
CA GLY A 35 -10.87 2.36 -5.17
C GLY A 35 -10.30 3.01 -6.43
N TYR A 36 -9.12 3.62 -6.34
CA TYR A 36 -8.43 4.24 -7.48
C TYR A 36 -7.57 3.22 -8.22
N THR A 37 -7.68 3.24 -9.54
CA THR A 37 -6.76 2.53 -10.43
C THR A 37 -5.40 3.23 -10.50
N ALA A 38 -4.35 2.51 -10.92
CA ALA A 38 -3.00 3.08 -11.13
C ALA A 38 -3.00 4.35 -12.00
N GLN A 39 -3.87 4.36 -13.03
CA GLN A 39 -3.96 5.46 -13.99
C GLN A 39 -4.55 6.72 -13.36
N GLN A 40 -5.30 6.59 -12.27
CA GLN A 40 -5.89 7.71 -11.52
C GLN A 40 -4.94 8.26 -10.44
N LEU A 41 -3.82 7.58 -10.19
CA LEU A 41 -2.79 8.02 -9.24
C LEU A 41 -1.70 8.77 -10.02
N THR A 42 -1.51 10.05 -9.72
CA THR A 42 -0.48 10.88 -10.37
C THR A 42 0.86 10.80 -9.64
N GLU A 43 0.81 10.45 -8.36
CA GLU A 43 1.95 10.29 -7.47
C GLU A 43 2.65 8.95 -7.75
N PRO A 44 3.93 8.95 -8.18
CA PRO A 44 4.65 7.72 -8.53
C PRO A 44 4.74 6.74 -7.35
N GLU A 45 4.89 7.26 -6.13
CA GLU A 45 4.96 6.47 -4.90
C GLU A 45 3.68 5.66 -4.66
N LEU A 46 2.54 6.17 -5.11
CA LEU A 46 1.26 5.48 -5.01
C LEU A 46 0.97 4.63 -6.25
N ARG A 47 1.36 5.10 -7.44
CA ARG A 47 1.13 4.41 -8.71
C ARG A 47 1.83 3.06 -8.77
N ASP A 48 3.08 3.03 -8.32
CA ASP A 48 3.99 1.89 -8.41
C ASP A 48 3.86 0.93 -7.21
N ALA A 49 3.18 1.36 -6.14
CA ALA A 49 2.93 0.52 -4.98
C ALA A 49 1.91 -0.60 -5.29
N PRO A 50 2.07 -1.78 -4.65
CA PRO A 50 1.06 -2.82 -4.72
C PRO A 50 -0.26 -2.30 -4.14
N ARG A 51 -1.39 -2.74 -4.72
CA ARG A 51 -2.73 -2.27 -4.33
C ARG A 51 -3.74 -3.39 -4.26
N ILE A 52 -4.74 -3.19 -3.40
CA ILE A 52 -5.95 -3.99 -3.30
C ILE A 52 -7.13 -3.05 -3.59
N ASP A 53 -7.91 -3.42 -4.59
CA ASP A 53 -9.15 -2.71 -4.91
C ASP A 53 -10.19 -2.90 -3.79
N LYS A 54 -10.89 -1.82 -3.45
CA LYS A 54 -12.07 -1.90 -2.58
C LYS A 54 -13.28 -2.45 -3.38
N PRO A 55 -14.16 -3.25 -2.75
CA PRO A 55 -14.14 -3.71 -1.37
C PRO A 55 -13.10 -4.80 -1.15
N VAL A 56 -12.40 -4.72 -0.02
CA VAL A 56 -11.35 -5.67 0.33
C VAL A 56 -11.97 -6.96 0.87
N ASP A 57 -11.65 -8.10 0.26
CA ASP A 57 -11.98 -9.41 0.80
C ASP A 57 -10.88 -9.93 1.75
N ARG A 58 -11.28 -10.71 2.77
CA ARG A 58 -10.34 -11.29 3.74
C ARG A 58 -9.24 -12.12 3.08
N ARG A 59 -9.56 -12.88 2.02
CA ARG A 59 -8.56 -13.70 1.30
C ARG A 59 -7.53 -12.84 0.59
N GLN A 60 -7.93 -11.68 0.05
CA GLN A 60 -7.01 -10.75 -0.60
C GLN A 60 -6.04 -10.15 0.43
N LEU A 61 -6.54 -9.76 1.62
CA LEU A 61 -5.68 -9.31 2.71
C LEU A 61 -4.68 -10.38 3.14
N GLU A 62 -5.15 -11.61 3.39
CA GLU A 62 -4.29 -12.72 3.79
C GLU A 62 -3.18 -13.01 2.76
N SER A 63 -3.51 -12.95 1.47
CA SER A 63 -2.55 -13.13 0.38
C SER A 63 -1.50 -12.03 0.38
N VAL A 64 -1.91 -10.77 0.51
CA VAL A 64 -0.99 -9.63 0.52
C VAL A 64 -0.12 -9.61 1.77
N PHE A 65 -0.68 -9.87 2.96
CA PHE A 65 0.12 -9.98 4.18
C PHE A 65 1.15 -11.12 4.11
N ARG A 66 0.85 -12.20 3.38
CA ARG A 66 1.82 -13.26 3.13
C ARG A 66 2.90 -12.82 2.14
N ALA A 67 2.53 -12.13 1.06
CA ALA A 67 3.48 -11.61 0.08
C ALA A 67 4.45 -10.57 0.69
N LEU A 68 3.94 -9.66 1.52
CA LEU A 68 4.76 -8.62 2.16
C LEU A 68 5.66 -9.17 3.27
N ARG A 69 5.26 -10.25 3.97
CA ARG A 69 6.09 -10.93 4.99
C ARG A 69 7.05 -11.97 4.42
N GLY A 70 6.73 -12.54 3.25
CA GLY A 70 7.53 -13.54 2.56
C GLY A 70 8.58 -12.97 1.60
N GLY A 71 8.70 -11.64 1.50
CA GLY A 71 9.76 -10.97 0.73
C GLY A 71 11.16 -11.06 1.35
N SER A 72 11.34 -11.92 2.36
CA SER A 72 12.64 -12.28 2.93
C SER A 72 12.90 -13.78 2.73
N ASP A 73 12.79 -14.24 1.48
CA ASP A 73 13.33 -15.54 1.05
C ASP A 73 14.02 -15.33 -0.31
N GLY A 74 15.34 -15.12 -0.28
CA GLY A 74 16.21 -15.06 -1.46
C GLY A 74 17.09 -13.83 -1.55
#